data_AF-A0A1C7DNM1-F1
#
_entry.id   AF-A0A1C7DNM1-F1
#
_cell.length_a   1.000
_cell.length_b   1.000
_cell.length_c   1.000
_cell.angle_alpha   90.00
_cell.angle_beta   90.00
_cell.angle_gamma   90.00
#
_symmetry.space_group_name_H-M   'P 1'
#
loop_
_entity.id
_entity.type
_entity.pdbx_description
1 polymer ?
#
loop_
_entity_poly.entity_id
_entity_poly.type
_entity_poly.pdbx_seq_one_letter_code
_entity_poly.pdbx_strand_id
1 'polypeptide(L)' 'MAKFSDDDVYTMLYLYHLKGKSLEDLKCRFSIGQEALQGFLGGWHRKEYYKSFKVVEKILQDEK' A
#
# COMPACT_ATOMS: atom_id res chain seq x y z
N MET A 1 -8.35 15.08 8.97
CA MET A 1 -7.62 14.24 7.99
C MET A 1 -6.87 13.18 8.76
N ALA A 2 -7.20 11.90 8.58
CA ALA A 2 -6.45 10.81 9.20
C ALA A 2 -5.00 10.88 8.70
N LYS A 3 -4.05 11.00 9.64
CA LYS A 3 -2.62 11.14 9.34
C LYS A 3 -2.05 9.72 9.28
N PHE A 4 -2.06 9.11 8.10
CA PHE A 4 -1.45 7.79 7.91
C PHE A 4 0.05 7.89 8.17
N SER A 5 0.55 7.01 9.03
CA SER A 5 1.99 6.87 9.26
C SER A 5 2.65 6.21 8.06
N ASP A 6 3.97 6.31 7.98
CA ASP A 6 4.73 5.68 6.89
C ASP A 6 4.60 4.14 6.95
N ASP A 7 4.47 3.59 8.16
CA ASP A 7 4.23 2.17 8.42
C ASP A 7 2.88 1.70 7.87
N ASP A 8 1.83 2.53 8.03
CA ASP A 8 0.51 2.25 7.45
C ASP A 8 0.58 2.16 5.92
N VAL A 9 1.31 3.08 5.28
CA VAL A 9 1.47 3.10 3.82
C VAL A 9 2.18 1.83 3.34
N TYR A 10 3.29 1.44 3.97
CA TYR A 10 3.98 0.21 3.61
C TYR A 10 3.13 -1.04 3.87
N THR A 11 2.37 -1.06 4.96
CA THR A 11 1.47 -2.17 5.29
C THR A 11 0.36 -2.31 4.25
N MET A 12 -0.26 -1.21 3.81
CA MET A 12 -1.26 -1.23 2.73
C MET A 12 -0.67 -1.79 1.44
N LEU A 13 0.51 -1.32 1.04
CA LEU A 13 1.18 -1.76 -0.19
C LEU A 13 1.53 -3.25 -0.14
N TYR A 14 2.09 -3.71 0.99
CA TYR A 14 2.44 -5.11 1.21
C TYR A 14 1.21 -6.02 1.14
N LEU A 15 0.15 -5.67 1.87
CA LEU A 15 -1.05 -6.49 1.91
C LEU A 15 -1.74 -6.58 0.55
N TYR A 16 -1.77 -5.48 -0.20
CA TYR A 16 -2.36 -5.46 -1.53
C TYR A 16 -1.53 -6.23 -2.56
N HIS A 17 -0.28 -5.80 -2.79
CA HIS A 17 0.53 -6.29 -3.91
C HIS A 17 1.18 -7.66 -3.65
N LEU A 18 1.52 -7.98 -2.40
CA LEU A 18 2.22 -9.24 -2.07
C LEU A 18 1.33 -10.29 -1.40
N LYS A 19 0.27 -9.88 -0.68
CA LYS A 19 -0.69 -10.81 -0.05
C LYS A 19 -2.02 -10.93 -0.80
N GLY A 20 -2.25 -10.13 -1.84
CA GLY A 20 -3.48 -10.20 -2.65
C GLY A 20 -4.73 -9.83 -1.86
N LYS A 21 -4.62 -8.96 -0.85
CA LYS A 21 -5.80 -8.48 -0.09
C LYS A 21 -6.67 -7.58 -0.96
N SER A 22 -7.98 -7.69 -0.78
CA SER A 22 -8.95 -6.89 -1.54
C SER A 22 -8.93 -5.43 -1.11
N LEU A 23 -9.39 -4.53 -1.99
CA LEU A 23 -9.57 -3.12 -1.65
C LEU A 23 -10.59 -2.94 -0.51
N GLU A 24 -11.63 -3.77 -0.44
CA GLU A 24 -12.65 -3.69 0.62
C GLU A 24 -12.09 -4.04 2.00
N ASP A 25 -11.28 -5.11 2.09
CA ASP A 25 -10.59 -5.49 3.33
C ASP A 25 -9.69 -4.36 3.84
N LEU A 26 -8.94 -3.73 2.93
CA LEU A 26 -8.02 -2.65 3.27
C LEU A 26 -8.76 -1.37 3.67
N LYS A 27 -9.85 -1.02 2.98
CA LYS A 27 -10.71 0.12 3.35
C LYS A 27 -11.24 -0.03 4.77
N CYS A 28 -11.73 -1.22 5.10
CA CYS A 28 -12.25 -1.51 6.44
C CYS A 28 -11.13 -1.44 7.48
N ARG A 29 -10.01 -2.13 7.24
CA ARG A 29 -8.87 -2.20 8.17
C ARG A 29 -8.26 -0.84 8.51
N PHE A 30 -8.09 0.01 7.51
CA PHE A 30 -7.45 1.32 7.67
C PHE A 30 -8.43 2.47 7.82
N SER A 31 -9.74 2.19 7.85
CA SER A 31 -10.80 3.20 7.91
C SER A 31 -10.58 4.34 6.90
N ILE A 32 -10.25 3.96 5.66
CA ILE A 32 -9.84 4.87 4.59
C ILE A 32 -10.86 4.85 3.44
N GLY A 33 -11.08 6.02 2.84
CA GLY A 33 -11.87 6.14 1.62
C GLY A 33 -11.22 5.42 0.43
N GLN A 34 -12.04 4.96 -0.51
CA GLN A 34 -11.55 4.17 -1.66
C GLN A 34 -10.57 4.94 -2.54
N GLU A 35 -10.89 6.19 -2.86
CA GLU A 35 -10.02 7.04 -3.70
C GLU A 35 -8.67 7.28 -3.05
N ALA A 36 -8.66 7.58 -1.74
CA ALA A 36 -7.43 7.79 -0.99
C ALA A 36 -6.58 6.50 -0.94
N LEU A 37 -7.21 5.34 -0.69
CA LEU A 37 -6.53 4.05 -0.72
C LEU A 37 -5.92 3.77 -2.09
N GLN A 38 -6.67 3.96 -3.17
CA GLN A 38 -6.15 3.81 -4.53
C GLN A 38 -5.01 4.79 -4.82
N GLY A 39 -5.08 6.01 -4.28
CA GLY A 39 -3.99 6.97 -4.36
C GLY A 39 -2.70 6.49 -3.69
N PHE A 40 -2.77 5.84 -2.52
CA PHE A 40 -1.59 5.21 -1.90
C PHE A 40 -1.11 3.99 -2.70
N LEU A 41 -2.01 3.10 -3.07
CA LEU A 41 -1.69 1.86 -3.78
C LEU A 41 -1.15 2.10 -5.20
N GLY A 42 -1.54 3.20 -5.84
CA GLY A 42 -1.04 3.67 -7.13
C GLY A 42 0.15 4.63 -7.05
N GLY A 43 0.61 4.98 -5.83
CA GLY A 43 1.76 5.85 -5.61
C GLY A 43 1.51 7.34 -5.94
N TRP A 44 0.26 7.77 -6.04
CA TRP A 44 -0.12 9.18 -6.17
C TRP A 44 0.04 9.92 -4.83
N HIS A 45 -0.30 9.25 -3.73
CA HIS A 45 0.02 9.71 -2.38
C HIS A 45 1.33 9.07 -1.94
N ARG A 46 2.25 9.88 -1.37
CA ARG A 46 3.52 9.40 -0.78
C ARG A 46 4.39 8.61 -1.81
N LYS A 47 4.61 9.22 -2.99
CA LYS A 47 5.32 8.62 -4.14
C LYS A 47 6.68 8.00 -3.83
N GLU A 48 7.46 8.60 -2.93
CA GLU A 48 8.77 8.08 -2.50
C GLU A 48 8.64 6.69 -1.83
N TYR A 49 7.65 6.50 -0.98
CA TYR A 49 7.37 5.25 -0.27
C TYR A 49 6.94 4.15 -1.25
N TYR A 50 6.09 4.50 -2.21
CA TYR A 50 5.69 3.58 -3.28
C TYR A 50 6.90 3.13 -4.12
N LYS A 51 7.78 4.06 -4.52
CA LYS A 51 8.99 3.70 -5.28
C LYS A 51 9.90 2.76 -4.50
N SER A 52 10.18 3.07 -3.23
CA SER A 52 10.98 2.19 -2.36
C SER A 52 10.33 0.83 -2.20
N PHE A 53 9.00 0.78 -2.02
CA PHE A 53 8.26 -0.48 -1.96
C PHE A 53 8.40 -1.30 -3.24
N LYS A 54 8.28 -0.71 -4.44
CA LYS A 54 8.41 -1.45 -5.70
C LYS A 54 9.79 -2.07 -5.90
N VAL A 55 10.85 -1.47 -5.35
CA VAL A 55 12.19 -2.09 -5.34
C VAL A 55 12.19 -3.35 -4.48
N VAL A 56 11.65 -3.26 -3.25
CA VAL A 56 11.56 -4.39 -2.32
C VAL A 56 10.62 -5.48 -2.84
N GLU A 57 9.47 -5.11 -3.37
CA GLU A 57 8.49 -6.03 -3.97
C GLU A 57 9.13 -6.87 -5.07
N LYS A 58 9.94 -6.26 -5.94
CA LYS A 58 10.66 -6.97 -7.00
C LYS A 58 11.62 -8.02 -6.42
N ILE A 59 12.41 -7.65 -5.42
CA ILE A 59 13.32 -8.58 -4.72
C ILE A 59 12.53 -9.76 -4.12
N LEU A 60 11.43 -9.48 -3.42
CA LEU A 60 10.61 -10.51 -2.77
C LEU A 60 9.84 -11.40 -3.76
N GLN A 61 9.60 -10.94 -4.98
CA GLN A 61 8.98 -11.72 -6.04
C GLN A 61 10.00 -12.58 -6.79
N ASP A 62 11.24 -12.10 -6.94
CA ASP A 62 12.35 -12.88 -7.51
C ASP A 62 12.80 -14.04 -6.60
N GLU A 63 12.55 -13.96 -5.28
CA GLU A 63 12.84 -15.04 -4.32
C GLU A 63 11.78 -16.15 -4.25
N LYS A 64 10.71 -16.09 -5.05
CA LYS A 64 9.64 -17.10 -5.12
C LYS A 64 9.77 -18.05 -6.30
#